data_AF-A0A955V841-F1
#
_entry.id   AF-A0A955V841-F1
#
_cell.length_a   1.000
_cell.length_b   1.000
_cell.length_c   1.000
_cell.angle_alpha   90.00
_cell.angle_beta   90.00
_cell.angle_gamma   90.00
#
_symmetry.space_group_name_H-M   'P 1'
#
loop_
_entity.id
_entity.type
_entity.pdbx_description
1 polymer ?
#
loop_
_entity_poly.entity_id
_entity_poly.type
_entity_poly.pdbx_seq_one_letter_code
_entity_poly.pdbx_strand_id
1 'polypeptide(L)'
;IDWTLNVGGRHASAIPAFLVPTFELTILGAALGTFFAVLWRSHLPEPWHPVFEVPAFARASQDRFFLVVRADDPGFHPAETRALLVTLGALEVHDVPR
;
A
#
# COMPACT_ATOMS: atom_id res chain seq x y z
N ILE A 1 7.25 25.96 27.88
CA ILE A 1 6.27 26.51 28.86
C ILE A 1 6.38 28.01 28.75
N ASP A 2 5.86 28.57 27.66
CA ASP A 2 6.15 29.96 27.28
C ASP A 2 5.01 30.92 27.69
N TRP A 3 3.81 30.36 27.92
CA TRP A 3 2.65 31.11 28.41
C TRP A 3 1.90 30.33 29.50
N THR A 4 2.00 30.77 30.75
CA THR A 4 1.36 30.12 31.89
C THR A 4 -0.05 30.66 32.10
N LEU A 5 -1.07 29.85 31.80
CA LEU A 5 -2.46 30.16 32.10
C LEU A 5 -2.88 29.44 33.39
N ASN A 6 -3.36 30.20 34.38
CA ASN A 6 -3.93 29.61 35.59
C ASN A 6 -5.34 29.05 35.28
N VAL A 7 -5.44 27.72 35.18
CA VAL A 7 -6.70 27.00 35.01
C VAL A 7 -6.94 26.12 36.24
N GLY A 8 -7.91 26.49 37.07
CA GLY A 8 -8.30 25.71 38.25
C GLY A 8 -7.23 25.58 39.33
N GLY A 9 -6.28 26.53 39.42
CA GLY A 9 -5.23 26.55 40.44
C GLY A 9 -4.15 25.47 40.28
N ARG A 10 -4.16 24.74 39.16
CA ARG A 10 -3.23 23.65 38.91
C ARG A 10 -1.88 24.19 38.48
N HIS A 11 -0.80 23.53 38.90
CA HIS A 11 0.54 23.84 38.41
C HIS A 11 0.63 23.55 36.90
N ALA A 12 1.32 24.42 36.14
CA ALA A 12 1.44 24.31 34.68
C ALA A 12 2.04 22.98 34.20
N SER A 13 2.84 22.31 35.04
CA SER A 13 3.43 21.00 34.76
C SER A 13 2.68 19.83 35.41
N ALA A 14 1.34 19.89 35.47
CA ALA A 14 0.52 18.81 36.01
C ALA A 14 0.59 17.56 35.10
N ILE A 15 1.61 16.72 35.30
CA ILE A 15 1.90 15.51 34.51
C ILE A 15 0.67 14.61 34.28
N PRO A 16 -0.21 14.35 35.28
CA PRO A 16 -1.39 13.51 35.05
C PRO A 16 -2.35 14.04 33.98
N ALA A 17 -2.42 15.37 33.78
CA ALA A 17 -3.28 15.98 32.77
C ALA A 17 -2.77 15.76 31.34
N PHE A 18 -1.49 15.41 31.16
CA PHE A 18 -0.88 15.19 29.85
C PHE A 18 -0.91 13.71 29.41
N LEU A 19 -1.20 12.77 30.31
CA LEU A 19 -1.15 11.34 30.02
C LEU A 19 -2.10 10.95 28.88
N VAL A 20 -3.35 11.41 28.93
CA VAL A 20 -4.38 11.08 27.93
C VAL A 20 -4.04 11.72 26.57
N PRO A 21 -3.77 13.04 26.46
CA PRO A 21 -3.36 13.62 25.18
C PRO A 21 -2.11 12.98 24.58
N THR A 22 -1.08 12.70 25.37
CA THR A 22 0.15 12.07 24.86
C THR A 22 -0.10 10.64 24.37
N PHE A 23 -0.93 9.88 25.08
CA PHE A 23 -1.35 8.54 24.65
C PHE A 23 -2.08 8.58 23.30
N GLU A 24 -3.07 9.48 23.16
CA GLU A 24 -3.81 9.65 21.92
C GLU A 24 -2.91 10.08 20.76
N LEU A 25 -2.01 11.04 20.97
CA LEU A 25 -1.06 11.47 19.95
C LEU A 25 -0.07 10.36 19.55
N THR A 26 0.28 9.48 20.48
CA THR A 26 1.14 8.32 20.17
C THR A 26 0.42 7.33 19.25
N ILE A 27 -0.84 6.99 19.57
CA ILE A 27 -1.65 6.09 18.73
C ILE A 27 -1.92 6.74 17.37
N LEU A 28 -2.29 8.01 17.35
CA LEU A 28 -2.50 8.76 16.11
C LEU A 28 -1.23 8.78 15.24
N GLY A 29 -0.08 9.06 15.86
CA GLY A 29 1.21 9.04 15.18
C GLY A 29 1.56 7.67 14.61
N ALA A 30 1.31 6.59 15.37
CA ALA A 30 1.53 5.22 14.91
C ALA A 30 0.60 4.83 13.76
N ALA A 31 -0.68 5.20 13.83
CA ALA A 31 -1.66 4.91 12.79
C ALA A 31 -1.34 5.65 11.47
N LEU A 32 -1.05 6.95 11.55
CA LEU A 32 -0.64 7.74 10.39
C LEU A 32 0.69 7.25 9.81
N GLY A 33 1.69 6.99 10.67
CA GLY A 33 2.97 6.45 10.25
C GLY A 33 2.82 5.11 9.51
N THR A 34 1.99 4.20 10.03
CA THR A 34 1.71 2.92 9.38
C THR A 34 0.98 3.11 8.05
N PHE A 35 -0.04 3.97 8.01
CA PHE A 35 -0.78 4.27 6.79
C PHE A 35 0.13 4.76 5.67
N PHE A 36 0.97 5.77 5.94
CA PHE A 36 1.91 6.29 4.95
C PHE A 36 3.02 5.29 4.60
N ALA A 37 3.51 4.50 5.57
CA ALA A 37 4.52 3.48 5.31
C ALA A 37 4.01 2.38 4.37
N VAL A 38 2.76 1.93 4.52
CA VAL A 38 2.14 0.92 3.65
C VAL A 38 1.97 1.46 2.24
N LEU A 39 1.52 2.72 2.08
CA LEU A 39 1.41 3.35 0.78
C LEU A 39 2.78 3.44 0.09
N TRP A 40 3.77 3.98 0.80
CA TRP A 40 5.13 4.13 0.27
C TRP A 40 5.76 2.79 -0.13
N ARG A 41 5.69 1.79 0.75
CA ARG A 41 6.30 0.48 0.51
C ARG A 41 5.59 -0.32 -0.58
N SER A 42 4.29 -0.10 -0.77
CA SER A 42 3.51 -0.73 -1.84
C SER A 42 3.59 0.03 -3.17
N HIS A 43 4.41 1.09 -3.25
CA HIS A 43 4.52 1.96 -4.42
C HIS A 43 3.19 2.64 -4.82
N LEU A 44 2.32 2.91 -3.84
CA LEU A 44 1.10 3.69 -4.02
C LEU A 44 1.39 5.16 -3.65
N PRO A 45 0.82 6.17 -4.34
CA PRO A 45 -0.27 6.10 -5.32
C PRO A 45 0.23 5.90 -6.76
N GLU A 46 -0.18 4.80 -7.37
CA GLU A 46 0.04 4.53 -8.79
C GLU A 46 -1.32 4.57 -9.51
N PRO A 47 -1.74 5.74 -10.02
CA PRO A 47 -3.06 5.90 -10.62
C PRO A 47 -3.20 5.17 -11.96
N TRP A 48 -2.09 4.89 -12.64
CA TRP A 48 -2.07 4.13 -13.89
C TRP A 48 -0.91 3.14 -13.86
N HIS A 49 -1.22 1.88 -14.20
CA HIS A 49 -0.27 0.77 -14.37
C HIS A 49 -0.63 0.06 -15.69
N PRO A 50 0.34 -0.37 -16.53
CA PRO A 50 0.07 -0.91 -17.88
C PRO A 50 -0.89 -2.11 -17.92
N VAL A 51 -0.94 -2.89 -16.83
CA VAL A 51 -1.83 -4.05 -16.69
C VAL A 51 -3.32 -3.68 -16.75
N PHE A 52 -3.68 -2.41 -16.47
CA PHE A 52 -5.05 -1.93 -16.63
C PHE A 52 -5.52 -1.87 -18.08
N GLU A 53 -4.61 -1.93 -19.07
CA GLU A 53 -5.00 -2.01 -20.48
C GLU A 53 -5.56 -3.38 -20.89
N VAL A 54 -5.35 -4.42 -20.08
CA VAL A 54 -5.92 -5.75 -20.32
C VAL A 54 -7.36 -5.77 -19.81
N PRO A 55 -8.39 -5.91 -20.68
CA PRO A 55 -9.79 -5.83 -20.26
C PRO A 55 -10.17 -6.91 -19.23
N ALA A 56 -9.54 -8.07 -19.29
CA ALA A 56 -9.73 -9.14 -18.32
C ALA A 56 -9.34 -8.73 -16.89
N PHE A 57 -8.38 -7.81 -16.74
CA PHE A 57 -7.86 -7.39 -15.43
C PHE A 57 -8.91 -6.65 -14.57
N ALA A 58 -9.98 -6.12 -15.16
CA ALA A 58 -11.12 -5.57 -14.41
C ALA A 58 -11.74 -6.60 -13.43
N ARG A 59 -11.52 -7.89 -13.66
CA ARG A 59 -12.02 -8.99 -12.81
C ARG A 59 -11.03 -9.41 -11.71
N ALA A 60 -9.84 -8.82 -11.65
CA ALA A 60 -8.78 -9.19 -10.71
C ALA A 60 -9.18 -9.04 -9.24
N SER A 61 -10.05 -8.07 -8.94
CA SER A 61 -10.57 -7.82 -7.60
C SER A 61 -11.94 -8.46 -7.35
N GLN A 62 -12.46 -9.24 -8.30
CA GLN A 62 -13.81 -9.80 -8.26
C GLN A 62 -13.80 -11.33 -8.13
N ASP A 63 -13.38 -12.03 -9.19
CA ASP A 63 -13.58 -13.47 -9.31
C ASP A 63 -12.42 -14.23 -9.99
N ARG A 64 -11.32 -13.54 -10.34
CA ARG A 64 -10.16 -14.14 -11.03
C ARG A 64 -8.85 -13.76 -10.37
N PHE A 65 -7.89 -14.68 -10.46
CA PHE A 65 -6.51 -14.46 -10.05
C PHE A 65 -5.64 -14.18 -11.29
N PHE A 66 -4.66 -13.29 -11.12
CA PHE A 66 -3.76 -12.88 -12.19
C PHE A 66 -2.32 -13.11 -11.76
N LEU A 67 -1.50 -13.59 -12.69
CA LEU A 67 -0.05 -13.71 -12.56
C LEU A 67 0.58 -12.84 -13.64
N VAL A 68 1.38 -11.87 -13.23
CA VAL A 68 2.11 -10.98 -14.14
C VAL A 68 3.57 -11.39 -14.13
N VAL A 69 4.10 -11.74 -15.30
CA VAL A 69 5.52 -12.00 -15.49
C VAL A 69 6.16 -10.74 -16.07
N ARG A 70 7.20 -10.27 -15.40
CA ARG A 70 7.89 -9.03 -15.71
C ARG A 70 8.84 -9.21 -16.89
N ALA A 71 8.70 -8.35 -17.90
CA ALA A 71 9.51 -8.41 -19.12
C ALA A 71 10.92 -7.82 -18.99
N ASP A 72 11.30 -7.33 -17.80
CA ASP A 72 12.64 -6.86 -17.46
C ASP A 72 13.50 -7.91 -16.73
N ASP A 73 12.95 -9.08 -16.45
CA ASP A 73 13.71 -10.22 -15.92
C ASP A 73 14.64 -10.79 -17.02
N PRO A 74 15.96 -10.94 -16.78
CA PRO A 74 16.89 -11.56 -17.73
C PRO A 74 16.51 -12.97 -18.19
N GLY A 75 15.74 -13.71 -17.38
CA GLY A 75 15.24 -15.05 -17.72
C GLY A 75 13.96 -15.04 -18.56
N PHE A 76 13.36 -13.87 -18.80
CA PHE A 76 12.08 -13.78 -19.49
C PHE A 76 12.23 -14.02 -21.00
N HIS A 77 11.65 -15.14 -21.46
CA HIS A 77 11.54 -15.48 -22.87
C HIS A 77 10.05 -15.50 -23.24
N PRO A 78 9.54 -14.59 -24.10
CA PRO A 78 8.11 -14.40 -24.33
C PRO A 78 7.38 -15.68 -24.78
N ALA A 79 7.93 -16.38 -25.77
CA ALA A 79 7.33 -17.59 -26.33
C ALA A 79 7.32 -18.76 -25.34
N GLU A 80 8.44 -18.97 -24.64
CA GLU A 80 8.59 -20.05 -23.66
C GLU A 80 7.73 -19.80 -22.42
N THR A 81 7.71 -18.56 -21.91
CA THR A 81 6.89 -18.17 -20.77
C THR A 81 5.41 -18.33 -21.09
N ARG A 82 4.97 -17.93 -22.28
CA ARG A 82 3.59 -18.14 -22.73
C ARG A 82 3.23 -19.63 -22.78
N ALA A 83 4.09 -20.46 -23.36
CA ALA A 83 3.87 -21.90 -23.42
C ALA A 83 3.83 -22.54 -22.03
N LEU A 84 4.70 -22.10 -21.12
CA LEU A 84 4.71 -22.53 -19.72
C LEU A 84 3.39 -22.17 -19.02
N LEU A 85 2.92 -20.92 -19.13
CA LEU A 85 1.67 -20.47 -18.52
C LEU A 85 0.46 -21.27 -19.01
N VAL A 86 0.40 -21.57 -20.31
CA VAL A 86 -0.64 -22.44 -20.89
C VAL A 86 -0.56 -23.85 -20.32
N THR A 87 0.65 -24.41 -20.20
CA THR A 87 0.87 -25.76 -19.65
C THR A 87 0.47 -25.83 -18.17
N LEU A 88 0.63 -24.74 -17.42
CA LEU A 88 0.23 -24.62 -16.01
C LEU A 88 -1.28 -24.41 -15.82
N GLY A 89 -2.07 -24.34 -16.89
CA GLY A 89 -3.53 -24.23 -16.84
C GLY A 89 -4.06 -22.79 -16.77
N ALA A 90 -3.31 -21.81 -17.27
CA ALA A 90 -3.81 -20.44 -17.41
C ALA A 90 -5.06 -20.41 -18.30
N LEU A 91 -6.14 -19.78 -17.82
CA LEU A 91 -7.40 -19.63 -18.57
C LEU A 91 -7.22 -18.72 -19.78
N GLU A 92 -6.48 -17.62 -19.59
CA GLU A 92 -6.18 -16.63 -20.61
C GLU A 92 -4.73 -16.15 -20.42
N VAL A 93 -4.05 -15.84 -21.52
CA VAL A 93 -2.71 -15.26 -21.52
C VAL A 93 -2.70 -14.06 -22.44
N HIS A 94 -2.43 -12.88 -21.87
CA HIS A 94 -2.41 -11.59 -22.56
C HIS A 94 -1.02 -10.98 -22.48
N ASP A 95 -0.55 -10.41 -23.59
CA ASP A 95 0.65 -9.58 -23.60
C ASP A 95 0.29 -8.19 -23.11
N VAL A 96 1.01 -7.71 -22.09
CA VAL A 96 0.81 -6.37 -21.52
C VAL A 96 1.79 -5.41 -22.20
N PRO A 97 1.33 -4.26 -22.72
CA PRO A 97 2.23 -3.24 -23.25
C PRO A 97 3.16 -2.70 -22.15
N ARG A 98 4.33 -2.21 -22.57
CA ARG A 98 5.32 -1.60 -21.65
C ARG A 98 4.92 -0.17 -21.29
#